data_AF-A0A7V2MEB2-F1
#
_entry.id   AF-A0A7V2MEB2-F1
#
_cell.length_a   1.000
_cell.length_b   1.000
_cell.length_c   1.000
_cell.angle_alpha   90.00
_cell.angle_beta   90.00
_cell.angle_gamma   90.00
#
_symmetry.space_group_name_H-M   'P 1'
#
loop_
_entity.id
_entity.type
_entity.pdbx_description
1 polymer ?
#
loop_
_entity_poly.entity_id
_entity_poly.type
_entity_poly.pdbx_seq_one_letter_code
_entity_poly.pdbx_strand_id
1 'polypeptide(L)'
;MERRGRPGGILLGLVLLLAAGLPLAVEAQVTNSVSVSATVPAEPPFPTYPVVQLNGGASPLAVMTVTRDANPISVPAADSTGLYSFTLAEQPVGEHTYIISATDSDGRVHAPITVILDLQYSTTITVDNLYLGPTISAVDPTIDLNGTVEVVGRTIANAAVAASYITTGVQQQNVSANSTGQWSSSFPAATFGVTDVMIRATATYNLVSTISSTDVLVTISSFNPPTNSNTNQNLNTNTNANQNTNTSQNLNTNRPTNTNRPTPPTTQAADLNQDRRVNVIDFSIMMYYWNAINPANRRADINRDGRVDMVDFSIMLYQWTG
;
A
#
# COMPACT_ATOMS: atom_id res chain seq x y z
N MET A 1 -81.31 -12.07 -10.19
CA MET A 1 -82.26 -13.19 -10.00
C MET A 1 -82.87 -13.56 -11.34
N GLU A 2 -82.90 -14.86 -11.63
CA GLU A 2 -83.85 -15.56 -12.51
C GLU A 2 -85.30 -14.97 -12.47
N ARG A 3 -86.20 -15.08 -13.47
CA ARG A 3 -86.44 -16.12 -14.49
C ARG A 3 -87.36 -15.63 -15.65
N ARG A 4 -87.08 -16.11 -16.88
CA ARG A 4 -87.98 -16.69 -17.94
C ARG A 4 -89.19 -15.94 -18.55
N GLY A 5 -89.32 -16.08 -19.89
CA GLY A 5 -90.60 -15.88 -20.64
C GLY A 5 -90.49 -15.98 -22.18
N ARG A 6 -90.58 -17.19 -22.76
CA ARG A 6 -90.97 -17.51 -24.18
C ARG A 6 -92.25 -18.38 -24.10
N PRO A 7 -93.14 -18.53 -25.11
CA PRO A 7 -93.01 -18.45 -26.59
C PRO A 7 -93.81 -17.26 -27.20
N GLY A 8 -94.01 -17.08 -28.52
CA GLY A 8 -93.58 -17.82 -29.73
C GLY A 8 -94.75 -18.37 -30.60
N GLY A 9 -94.70 -18.19 -31.93
CA GLY A 9 -95.75 -18.59 -32.88
C GLY A 9 -95.34 -18.47 -34.36
N ILE A 10 -95.77 -19.44 -35.19
CA ILE A 10 -95.46 -19.56 -36.63
C ILE A 10 -96.70 -19.19 -37.44
N LEU A 11 -96.56 -18.43 -38.53
CA LEU A 11 -97.53 -18.50 -39.64
C LEU A 11 -96.83 -18.41 -40.99
N LEU A 12 -97.27 -19.24 -41.93
CA LEU A 12 -96.70 -19.43 -43.26
C LEU A 12 -97.47 -18.56 -44.28
N GLY A 13 -96.77 -17.77 -45.08
CA GLY A 13 -97.37 -16.88 -46.09
C GLY A 13 -96.59 -16.91 -47.41
N LEU A 14 -97.14 -17.58 -48.41
CA LEU A 14 -96.50 -17.85 -49.71
C LEU A 14 -97.00 -16.87 -50.78
N VAL A 15 -96.15 -15.93 -51.25
CA VAL A 15 -96.39 -15.16 -52.49
C VAL A 15 -95.09 -14.88 -53.26
N LEU A 16 -95.10 -15.32 -54.52
CA LEU A 16 -94.30 -14.96 -55.71
C LEU A 16 -92.83 -14.49 -55.60
N LEU A 17 -91.98 -15.26 -56.28
CA LEU A 17 -90.79 -14.79 -57.00
C LEU A 17 -91.09 -13.54 -57.85
N LEU A 18 -90.21 -12.53 -57.78
CA LEU A 18 -89.88 -11.72 -58.94
C LEU A 18 -88.35 -11.72 -59.11
N ALA A 19 -87.86 -12.46 -60.09
CA ALA A 19 -86.43 -12.58 -60.37
C ALA A 19 -85.95 -11.36 -61.17
N ALA A 20 -85.42 -10.36 -60.48
CA ALA A 20 -84.59 -9.32 -61.10
C ALA A 20 -83.12 -9.74 -60.98
N GLY A 21 -82.53 -10.22 -62.09
CA GLY A 21 -81.14 -10.64 -62.13
C GLY A 21 -80.20 -9.45 -61.94
N LEU A 22 -79.62 -9.32 -60.75
CA LEU A 22 -78.44 -8.49 -60.54
C LEU A 22 -77.24 -9.24 -61.16
N PRO A 23 -76.53 -8.67 -62.15
CA PRO A 23 -75.24 -9.21 -62.54
C PRO A 23 -74.27 -9.03 -61.36
N LEU A 24 -73.75 -10.14 -60.83
CA LEU A 24 -72.55 -10.11 -60.00
C LEU A 24 -71.37 -9.70 -60.89
N ALA A 25 -71.14 -8.39 -60.99
CA ALA A 25 -69.92 -7.84 -61.56
C ALA A 25 -68.75 -8.15 -60.62
N VAL A 26 -68.17 -9.33 -60.76
CA VAL A 26 -66.86 -9.64 -60.20
C VAL A 26 -65.82 -8.96 -61.10
N GLU A 27 -65.58 -7.68 -60.85
CA GLU A 27 -64.41 -7.01 -61.39
C GLU A 27 -63.17 -7.55 -60.67
N ALA A 28 -62.50 -8.52 -61.31
CA ALA A 28 -61.14 -8.87 -60.96
C ALA A 28 -60.23 -7.68 -61.31
N GLN A 29 -59.98 -6.82 -60.32
CA GLN A 29 -59.00 -5.74 -60.43
C GLN A 29 -57.61 -6.37 -60.59
N VAL A 30 -57.10 -6.43 -61.83
CA VAL A 30 -55.74 -6.87 -62.13
C VAL A 30 -54.78 -5.77 -61.70
N THR A 31 -54.44 -5.77 -60.41
CA THR A 31 -53.39 -4.91 -59.87
C THR A 31 -52.03 -5.44 -60.33
N ASN A 32 -51.56 -4.96 -61.48
CA ASN A 32 -50.16 -5.08 -61.91
C ASN A 32 -49.25 -4.18 -61.04
N SER A 33 -49.26 -4.41 -59.73
CA SER A 33 -48.35 -3.77 -58.78
C SER A 33 -47.00 -4.48 -58.81
N VAL A 34 -46.06 -3.97 -59.61
CA VAL A 34 -44.66 -4.42 -59.57
C VAL A 34 -44.02 -3.90 -58.29
N SER A 35 -43.85 -4.76 -57.29
CA SER A 35 -43.10 -4.45 -56.08
C SER A 35 -41.60 -4.62 -56.34
N VAL A 36 -40.86 -3.51 -56.49
CA VAL A 36 -39.39 -3.52 -56.50
C VAL A 36 -38.89 -3.36 -55.08
N SER A 37 -38.50 -4.46 -54.44
CA SER A 37 -37.78 -4.45 -53.17
C SER A 37 -36.28 -4.56 -53.41
N ALA A 38 -35.51 -3.54 -53.01
CA ALA A 38 -34.06 -3.62 -52.93
C ALA A 38 -33.65 -3.85 -51.47
N THR A 39 -32.87 -4.90 -51.20
CA THR A 39 -32.19 -5.06 -49.91
C THR A 39 -30.96 -4.18 -49.92
N VAL A 40 -30.95 -3.12 -49.11
CA VAL A 40 -29.72 -2.38 -48.82
C VAL A 40 -28.79 -3.32 -48.05
N PRO A 41 -27.53 -3.55 -48.50
CA PRO A 41 -26.56 -4.30 -47.72
C PRO A 41 -26.42 -3.67 -46.33
N ALA A 42 -26.36 -4.47 -45.27
CA ALA A 42 -26.06 -3.94 -43.95
C ALA A 42 -24.74 -3.16 -44.00
N GLU A 43 -24.73 -1.94 -43.44
CA GLU A 43 -23.52 -1.14 -43.34
C GLU A 43 -22.45 -1.96 -42.57
N PRO A 44 -21.21 -2.06 -43.06
CA PRO A 44 -20.16 -2.73 -42.31
C PRO A 44 -20.02 -2.07 -40.93
N PRO A 45 -19.90 -2.84 -39.84
CA PRO A 45 -19.87 -2.27 -38.50
C PRO A 45 -18.72 -1.27 -38.38
N PHE A 46 -19.01 -0.08 -37.87
CA PHE A 46 -17.97 0.92 -37.59
C PHE A 46 -16.90 0.32 -36.67
N PRO A 47 -15.61 0.57 -36.95
CA PRO A 47 -14.54 0.09 -36.08
C PRO A 47 -14.71 0.67 -34.68
N THR A 48 -14.83 -0.19 -33.66
CA THR A 48 -14.93 0.25 -32.27
C THR A 48 -13.55 0.51 -31.70
N TYR A 49 -13.44 1.40 -30.71
CA TYR A 49 -12.21 1.56 -29.96
C TYR A 49 -11.84 0.26 -29.22
N PRO A 50 -10.54 -0.07 -29.07
CA PRO A 50 -10.09 -1.23 -28.32
C PRO A 50 -10.53 -1.22 -26.85
N VAL A 51 -10.67 -2.42 -26.31
CA VAL A 51 -10.93 -2.66 -24.88
C VAL A 51 -9.73 -3.37 -24.27
N VAL A 52 -9.28 -2.93 -23.10
CA VAL A 52 -8.22 -3.61 -22.34
C VAL A 52 -8.81 -4.20 -21.06
N GLN A 53 -8.58 -5.49 -20.84
CA GLN A 53 -8.94 -6.19 -19.60
C GLN A 53 -7.67 -6.49 -18.79
N LEU A 54 -7.61 -6.02 -17.55
CA LEU A 54 -6.48 -6.22 -16.64
C LEU A 54 -6.93 -7.08 -15.46
N ASN A 55 -6.40 -8.30 -15.35
CA ASN A 55 -6.78 -9.28 -14.33
C ASN A 55 -5.59 -9.68 -13.47
N GLY A 56 -5.77 -9.66 -12.15
CA GLY A 56 -4.68 -9.96 -11.21
C GLY A 56 -5.12 -9.95 -9.75
N GLY A 57 -4.18 -9.62 -8.88
CA GLY A 57 -4.45 -9.50 -7.45
C GLY A 57 -3.47 -8.58 -6.73
N ALA A 58 -3.86 -8.15 -5.54
CA ALA A 58 -3.16 -7.25 -4.62
C ALA A 58 -3.50 -7.70 -3.18
N SER A 59 -3.41 -6.82 -2.18
CA SER A 59 -4.04 -7.10 -0.88
C SER A 59 -5.57 -6.94 -0.93
N PRO A 60 -6.34 -7.66 -0.08
CA PRO A 60 -7.78 -7.44 0.08
C PRO A 60 -8.14 -5.98 0.32
N LEU A 61 -9.11 -5.48 -0.45
CA LEU A 61 -9.58 -4.09 -0.40
C LEU A 61 -8.49 -3.04 -0.68
N ALA A 62 -7.38 -3.40 -1.33
CA ALA A 62 -6.34 -2.46 -1.71
C ALA A 62 -6.88 -1.34 -2.62
N VAL A 63 -6.41 -0.12 -2.37
CA VAL A 63 -6.72 1.04 -3.22
C VAL A 63 -5.88 0.92 -4.49
N MET A 64 -6.55 0.58 -5.59
CA MET A 64 -5.92 0.33 -6.89
C MET A 64 -5.81 1.63 -7.69
N THR A 65 -4.69 1.79 -8.40
CA THR A 65 -4.47 2.87 -9.37
C THR A 65 -3.97 2.27 -10.67
N VAL A 66 -4.59 2.66 -11.78
CA VAL A 66 -4.09 2.40 -13.13
C VAL A 66 -3.76 3.74 -13.77
N THR A 67 -2.60 3.86 -14.40
CA THR A 67 -2.31 4.99 -15.31
C THR A 67 -2.08 4.47 -16.72
N ARG A 68 -2.46 5.26 -17.73
CA ARG A 68 -2.11 5.09 -19.14
C ARG A 68 -1.31 6.31 -19.57
N ASP A 69 -0.05 6.12 -19.93
CA ASP A 69 0.89 7.19 -20.32
C ASP A 69 0.93 8.30 -19.25
N ALA A 70 1.09 7.89 -17.99
CA ALA A 70 1.02 8.71 -16.77
C ALA A 70 -0.34 9.38 -16.46
N ASN A 71 -1.37 9.25 -17.29
CA ASN A 71 -2.72 9.76 -17.01
C ASN A 71 -3.52 8.74 -16.19
N PRO A 72 -4.09 9.09 -15.02
CA PRO A 72 -4.83 8.15 -14.20
C PRO A 72 -6.16 7.72 -14.85
N ILE A 73 -6.49 6.44 -14.71
CA ILE A 73 -7.77 5.84 -15.05
C ILE A 73 -8.43 5.37 -13.76
N SER A 74 -9.66 5.81 -13.51
CA SER A 74 -10.44 5.38 -12.35
C SER A 74 -10.80 3.90 -12.45
N VAL A 75 -10.40 3.13 -11.45
CA VAL A 75 -10.71 1.71 -11.29
C VAL A 75 -11.26 1.45 -9.87
N PRO A 76 -12.07 0.40 -9.65
CA PRO A 76 -12.45 0.01 -8.30
C PRO A 76 -11.26 -0.54 -7.51
N ALA A 77 -11.39 -0.58 -6.18
CA ALA A 77 -10.47 -1.31 -5.31
C ALA A 77 -10.45 -2.81 -5.63
N ALA A 78 -9.40 -3.51 -5.17
CA ALA A 78 -9.39 -4.98 -5.17
C ALA A 78 -10.53 -5.52 -4.28
N ASP A 79 -11.01 -6.73 -4.56
CA ASP A 79 -12.11 -7.34 -3.81
C ASP A 79 -11.67 -7.80 -2.39
N SER A 80 -12.60 -8.41 -1.65
CA SER A 80 -12.35 -8.92 -0.29
C SER A 80 -11.40 -10.12 -0.22
N THR A 81 -11.04 -10.72 -1.35
CA THR A 81 -9.99 -11.75 -1.48
C THR A 81 -8.65 -11.17 -1.95
N GLY A 82 -8.66 -9.93 -2.44
CA GLY A 82 -7.52 -9.25 -3.05
C GLY A 82 -7.43 -9.45 -4.56
N LEU A 83 -8.42 -10.03 -5.22
CA LEU A 83 -8.45 -10.16 -6.68
C LEU A 83 -9.04 -8.91 -7.33
N TYR A 84 -8.69 -8.66 -8.59
CA TYR A 84 -9.30 -7.60 -9.39
C TYR A 84 -9.42 -8.01 -10.86
N SER A 85 -10.44 -7.44 -11.53
CA SER A 85 -10.65 -7.51 -12.97
C SER A 85 -11.18 -6.16 -13.43
N PHE A 86 -10.38 -5.43 -14.22
CA PHE A 86 -10.75 -4.12 -14.74
C PHE A 86 -11.01 -4.19 -16.24
N THR A 87 -12.13 -3.64 -16.68
CA THR A 87 -12.42 -3.44 -18.11
C THR A 87 -12.26 -1.96 -18.45
N LEU A 88 -11.21 -1.64 -19.18
CA LEU A 88 -10.93 -0.30 -19.68
C LEU A 88 -11.53 -0.21 -21.09
N ALA A 89 -12.75 0.31 -21.19
CA ALA A 89 -13.44 0.52 -22.46
C ALA A 89 -12.85 1.74 -23.21
N GLU A 90 -13.10 1.80 -24.52
CA GLU A 90 -12.80 2.97 -25.36
C GLU A 90 -11.35 3.49 -25.25
N GLN A 91 -10.37 2.58 -25.28
CA GLN A 91 -8.97 2.98 -25.28
C GLN A 91 -8.56 3.53 -26.66
N PRO A 92 -7.64 4.52 -26.72
CA PRO A 92 -7.08 4.96 -28.00
C PRO A 92 -6.28 3.84 -28.68
N VAL A 93 -6.03 4.00 -29.98
CA VAL A 93 -5.18 3.10 -30.77
C VAL A 93 -3.72 3.57 -30.78
N GLY A 94 -2.79 2.62 -30.89
CA GLY A 94 -1.34 2.83 -30.82
C GLY A 94 -0.71 2.22 -29.56
N GLU A 95 0.59 2.45 -29.40
CA GLU A 95 1.37 1.99 -28.24
C GLU A 95 1.03 2.81 -26.98
N HIS A 96 0.67 2.11 -25.91
CA HIS A 96 0.32 2.69 -24.62
C HIS A 96 1.04 1.96 -23.48
N THR A 97 1.55 2.73 -22.52
CA THR A 97 2.14 2.20 -21.28
C THR A 97 1.13 2.25 -20.15
N TYR A 98 0.73 1.09 -19.66
CA TYR A 98 -0.12 0.93 -18.48
C TYR A 98 0.74 0.65 -17.24
N ILE A 99 0.53 1.41 -16.16
CA ILE A 99 1.13 1.13 -14.86
C ILE A 99 0.02 0.81 -13.87
N ILE A 100 0.05 -0.39 -13.30
CA ILE A 100 -0.86 -0.86 -12.26
C ILE A 100 -0.12 -0.79 -10.92
N SER A 101 -0.68 -0.06 -9.97
CA SER A 101 -0.15 0.06 -8.61
C SER A 101 -1.27 -0.03 -7.58
N ALA A 102 -0.89 -0.28 -6.32
CA ALA A 102 -1.85 -0.36 -5.23
C ALA A 102 -1.24 0.04 -3.89
N THR A 103 -2.11 0.52 -3.00
CA THR A 103 -1.80 0.77 -1.59
C THR A 103 -2.67 -0.14 -0.72
N ASP A 104 -2.07 -0.82 0.26
CA ASP A 104 -2.79 -1.66 1.21
C ASP A 104 -3.62 -0.82 2.20
N SER A 105 -4.51 -1.46 2.95
CA SER A 105 -5.40 -0.74 3.88
C SER A 105 -4.69 -0.08 5.07
N ASP A 106 -3.40 -0.34 5.26
CA ASP A 106 -2.58 0.27 6.31
C ASP A 106 -1.66 1.38 5.73
N GLY A 107 -1.79 1.69 4.43
CA GLY A 107 -1.05 2.75 3.74
C GLY A 107 0.27 2.33 3.09
N ARG A 108 0.62 1.04 3.06
CA ARG A 108 1.88 0.57 2.45
C ARG A 108 1.71 0.33 0.95
N VAL A 109 2.76 0.56 0.17
CA VAL A 109 2.70 0.46 -1.30
C VAL A 109 3.17 -0.90 -1.82
N HIS A 110 2.38 -1.49 -2.72
CA HIS A 110 2.75 -2.68 -3.46
C HIS A 110 3.77 -2.36 -4.57
N ALA A 111 4.53 -3.37 -5.03
CA ALA A 111 5.39 -3.22 -6.21
C ALA A 111 4.53 -3.02 -7.47
N PRO A 112 4.71 -1.94 -8.26
CA PRO A 112 3.91 -1.69 -9.45
C PRO A 112 4.26 -2.66 -10.59
N ILE A 113 3.29 -2.94 -11.46
CA ILE A 113 3.49 -3.67 -12.71
C ILE A 113 3.32 -2.70 -13.88
N THR A 114 4.26 -2.75 -14.82
CA THR A 114 4.19 -2.02 -16.09
C THR A 114 3.87 -2.98 -17.23
N VAL A 115 2.88 -2.63 -18.06
CA VAL A 115 2.48 -3.38 -19.26
C VAL A 115 2.49 -2.41 -20.44
N ILE A 116 3.12 -2.78 -21.55
CA ILE A 116 3.13 -2.00 -22.79
C ILE A 116 2.30 -2.76 -23.82
N LEU A 117 1.31 -2.10 -24.42
CA LEU A 117 0.38 -2.68 -25.38
C LEU A 117 0.29 -1.80 -26.64
N ASP A 118 0.39 -2.39 -27.83
CA ASP A 118 -0.02 -1.75 -29.08
C ASP A 118 -1.50 -2.09 -29.36
N LEU A 119 -2.35 -1.05 -29.38
CA LEU A 119 -3.80 -1.19 -29.44
C LEU A 119 -4.34 -0.91 -30.83
N GLN A 120 -5.20 -1.81 -31.34
CA GLN A 120 -5.78 -1.73 -32.68
C GLN A 120 -7.31 -1.71 -32.62
N TYR A 121 -7.97 -1.08 -33.59
CA TYR A 121 -9.44 -1.00 -33.63
C TYR A 121 -10.12 -2.37 -33.58
N SER A 122 -11.29 -2.43 -32.95
CA SER A 122 -12.13 -3.63 -32.80
C SER A 122 -11.45 -4.83 -32.11
N THR A 123 -10.41 -4.57 -31.31
CA THR A 123 -9.74 -5.60 -30.50
C THR A 123 -10.19 -5.56 -29.04
N THR A 124 -10.09 -6.70 -28.36
CA THR A 124 -10.09 -6.79 -26.90
C THR A 124 -8.81 -7.49 -26.48
N ILE A 125 -7.99 -6.83 -25.68
CA ILE A 125 -6.75 -7.40 -25.15
C ILE A 125 -6.98 -7.75 -23.69
N THR A 126 -6.74 -9.00 -23.31
CA THR A 126 -6.79 -9.46 -21.92
C THR A 126 -5.37 -9.73 -21.43
N VAL A 127 -5.04 -9.17 -20.27
CA VAL A 127 -3.74 -9.34 -19.60
C VAL A 127 -3.99 -9.95 -18.22
N ASP A 128 -3.70 -11.24 -18.10
CA ASP A 128 -3.88 -12.02 -16.88
C ASP A 128 -2.61 -12.11 -16.03
N ASN A 129 -2.75 -12.60 -14.80
CA ASN A 129 -1.67 -12.84 -13.84
C ASN A 129 -0.91 -11.59 -13.37
N LEU A 130 -1.57 -10.42 -13.38
CA LEU A 130 -1.04 -9.16 -12.88
C LEU A 130 -1.05 -9.09 -11.34
N TYR A 131 -0.38 -10.03 -10.68
CA TYR A 131 -0.31 -10.10 -9.22
C TYR A 131 0.74 -9.13 -8.67
N LEU A 132 0.30 -8.14 -7.90
CA LEU A 132 1.18 -7.18 -7.22
C LEU A 132 1.86 -7.84 -6.01
N GLY A 133 3.15 -7.56 -5.82
CA GLY A 133 3.97 -8.13 -4.75
C GLY A 133 3.52 -7.75 -3.34
N PRO A 134 3.90 -8.51 -2.29
CA PRO A 134 3.50 -8.21 -0.92
C PRO A 134 4.00 -6.83 -0.49
N THR A 135 3.18 -6.09 0.28
CA THR A 135 3.71 -4.98 1.08
C THR A 135 4.54 -5.54 2.24
N ILE A 136 5.46 -4.73 2.76
CA ILE A 136 6.32 -5.07 3.89
C ILE A 136 6.67 -3.81 4.69
N SER A 137 6.83 -3.93 6.00
CA SER A 137 7.34 -2.93 6.93
C SER A 137 7.95 -3.64 8.14
N ALA A 138 8.96 -3.06 8.77
CA ALA A 138 9.33 -3.44 10.14
C ALA A 138 8.29 -2.88 11.11
N VAL A 139 8.03 -3.60 12.22
CA VAL A 139 7.24 -3.07 13.34
C VAL A 139 8.04 -2.04 14.13
N ASP A 140 9.34 -2.31 14.32
CA ASP A 140 10.32 -1.38 14.87
C ASP A 140 11.62 -1.51 14.03
N PRO A 141 12.11 -0.41 13.44
CA PRO A 141 13.31 -0.43 12.60
C PRO A 141 14.63 -0.52 13.41
N THR A 142 14.62 -0.36 14.74
CA THR A 142 15.84 -0.40 15.56
C THR A 142 15.64 -1.31 16.77
N ILE A 143 16.27 -2.48 16.74
CA ILE A 143 16.04 -3.57 17.70
C ILE A 143 17.29 -3.84 18.55
N ASP A 144 17.12 -4.11 19.85
CA ASP A 144 18.21 -4.58 20.71
C ASP A 144 18.60 -6.03 20.36
N LEU A 145 19.86 -6.42 20.57
CA LEU A 145 20.36 -7.77 20.27
C LEU A 145 19.56 -8.91 20.95
N ASN A 146 18.91 -8.62 22.09
CA ASN A 146 18.04 -9.54 22.82
C ASN A 146 16.56 -9.48 22.41
N GLY A 147 16.21 -8.56 21.50
CA GLY A 147 14.87 -8.34 20.98
C GLY A 147 14.48 -9.29 19.85
N THR A 148 13.34 -9.00 19.23
CA THR A 148 12.80 -9.74 18.08
C THR A 148 12.60 -8.78 16.93
N VAL A 149 13.18 -9.09 15.78
CA VAL A 149 12.87 -8.42 14.52
C VAL A 149 11.54 -8.93 14.03
N GLU A 150 10.52 -8.07 13.98
CA GLU A 150 9.21 -8.40 13.40
C GLU A 150 8.97 -7.57 12.13
N VAL A 151 8.66 -8.27 11.04
CA VAL A 151 8.21 -7.67 9.78
C VAL A 151 6.76 -8.06 9.52
N VAL A 152 5.99 -7.11 9.01
CA VAL A 152 4.55 -7.22 8.76
C VAL A 152 4.22 -6.68 7.37
N GLY A 153 3.11 -7.15 6.80
CA GLY A 153 2.61 -6.59 5.56
C GLY A 153 1.31 -7.24 5.10
N ARG A 154 0.94 -6.96 3.85
CA ARG A 154 -0.27 -7.50 3.21
C ARG A 154 0.00 -8.01 1.80
N THR A 155 -0.72 -9.07 1.44
CA THR A 155 -0.74 -9.67 0.11
C THR A 155 -2.13 -10.28 -0.13
N ILE A 156 -2.31 -11.05 -1.20
CA ILE A 156 -3.57 -11.74 -1.55
C ILE A 156 -4.00 -12.66 -0.40
N ALA A 157 -5.30 -12.75 -0.13
CA ALA A 157 -5.81 -13.55 0.97
C ALA A 157 -5.34 -15.02 0.85
N ASN A 158 -4.83 -15.57 1.96
CA ASN A 158 -4.32 -16.95 2.05
C ASN A 158 -3.09 -17.28 1.16
N ALA A 159 -2.42 -16.29 0.57
CA ALA A 159 -1.17 -16.53 -0.18
C ALA A 159 -0.04 -16.99 0.74
N ALA A 160 0.87 -17.83 0.22
CA ALA A 160 2.10 -18.19 0.92
C ALA A 160 3.11 -17.03 0.83
N VAL A 161 3.83 -16.73 1.91
CA VAL A 161 4.82 -15.65 1.95
C VAL A 161 6.15 -16.18 2.51
N ALA A 162 7.24 -15.92 1.80
CA ALA A 162 8.60 -16.18 2.26
C ALA A 162 9.29 -14.86 2.63
N ALA A 163 9.53 -14.66 3.93
CA ALA A 163 10.36 -13.56 4.43
C ALA A 163 11.84 -13.98 4.35
N SER A 164 12.60 -13.34 3.46
CA SER A 164 13.96 -13.71 3.09
C SER A 164 14.97 -12.69 3.63
N TYR A 165 16.11 -13.17 4.12
CA TYR A 165 17.21 -12.36 4.63
C TYR A 165 18.57 -13.02 4.33
N ILE A 166 19.67 -12.28 4.50
CA ILE A 166 21.03 -12.77 4.25
C ILE A 166 21.82 -12.79 5.55
N THR A 167 22.48 -13.90 5.85
CA THR A 167 23.54 -14.00 6.86
C THR A 167 24.79 -14.63 6.23
N THR A 168 25.06 -15.92 6.45
CA THR A 168 26.09 -16.70 5.73
C THR A 168 25.60 -17.24 4.38
N GLY A 169 24.32 -17.03 4.09
CA GLY A 169 23.62 -17.34 2.84
C GLY A 169 22.20 -16.80 2.90
N VAL A 170 21.41 -17.01 1.84
CA VAL A 170 19.98 -16.66 1.85
C VAL A 170 19.24 -17.60 2.79
N GLN A 171 18.60 -17.04 3.81
CA GLN A 171 17.68 -17.71 4.72
C GLN A 171 16.25 -17.26 4.41
N GLN A 172 15.28 -18.13 4.66
CA GLN A 172 13.86 -17.83 4.44
C GLN A 172 13.00 -18.41 5.57
N GLN A 173 12.03 -17.63 6.05
CA GLN A 173 10.95 -18.11 6.89
C GLN A 173 9.64 -18.07 6.09
N ASN A 174 9.00 -19.23 5.98
CA ASN A 174 7.73 -19.36 5.27
C ASN A 174 6.57 -19.20 6.24
N VAL A 175 5.65 -18.32 5.90
CA VAL A 175 4.39 -18.05 6.59
C VAL A 175 3.25 -18.02 5.55
N SER A 176 2.02 -17.84 6.00
CA SER A 176 0.87 -17.62 5.11
C SER A 176 0.13 -16.37 5.53
N ALA A 177 -0.33 -15.61 4.55
CA ALA A 177 -1.28 -14.53 4.80
C ALA A 177 -2.60 -15.11 5.34
N ASN A 178 -3.30 -14.35 6.20
CA ASN A 178 -4.63 -14.70 6.66
C ASN A 178 -5.70 -14.34 5.60
N SER A 179 -6.98 -14.48 5.96
CA SER A 179 -8.12 -14.14 5.10
C SER A 179 -8.28 -12.64 4.81
N THR A 180 -7.63 -11.76 5.58
CA THR A 180 -7.57 -10.30 5.31
C THR A 180 -6.25 -9.89 4.61
N GLY A 181 -5.48 -10.88 4.16
CA GLY A 181 -4.21 -10.70 3.45
C GLY A 181 -3.02 -10.33 4.33
N GLN A 182 -3.21 -10.18 5.65
CA GLN A 182 -2.14 -9.83 6.57
C GLN A 182 -1.20 -11.00 6.80
N TRP A 183 0.10 -10.72 6.81
CA TRP A 183 1.15 -11.67 7.16
C TRP A 183 2.16 -11.01 8.10
N SER A 184 2.82 -11.81 8.93
CA SER A 184 3.95 -11.38 9.76
C SER A 184 5.01 -12.48 9.85
N SER A 185 6.26 -12.09 10.09
CA SER A 185 7.38 -13.00 10.32
C SER A 185 8.29 -12.43 11.41
N SER A 186 8.78 -13.29 12.30
CA SER A 186 9.53 -12.88 13.49
C SER A 186 10.81 -13.67 13.68
N PHE A 187 11.91 -12.96 13.93
CA PHE A 187 13.26 -13.50 14.04
C PHE A 187 13.94 -13.00 15.33
N PRO A 188 14.62 -13.86 16.12
CA PRO A 188 15.45 -13.39 17.22
C PRO A 188 16.56 -12.47 16.68
N ALA A 189 16.74 -11.27 17.25
CA ALA A 189 17.75 -10.32 16.77
C ALA A 189 19.18 -10.89 16.87
N ALA A 190 19.43 -11.72 17.88
CA ALA A 190 20.66 -12.50 18.04
C ALA A 190 21.03 -13.39 16.83
N THR A 191 20.09 -13.73 15.93
CA THR A 191 20.35 -14.48 14.69
C THR A 191 21.28 -13.72 13.73
N PHE A 192 21.24 -12.39 13.74
CA PHE A 192 21.98 -11.52 12.82
C PHE A 192 23.23 -10.93 13.47
N GLY A 193 23.25 -10.81 14.81
CA GLY A 193 24.27 -10.05 15.53
C GLY A 193 24.00 -8.55 15.52
N VAL A 194 24.97 -7.77 15.98
CA VAL A 194 24.92 -6.30 15.91
C VAL A 194 25.24 -5.88 14.48
N THR A 195 24.21 -5.60 13.69
CA THR A 195 24.32 -5.30 12.25
C THR A 195 23.04 -4.64 11.74
N ASP A 196 23.12 -4.02 10.57
CA ASP A 196 21.95 -3.78 9.74
C ASP A 196 21.56 -5.06 8.99
N VAL A 197 20.28 -5.41 8.98
CA VAL A 197 19.71 -6.50 8.18
C VAL A 197 18.69 -5.97 7.17
N MET A 198 18.76 -6.48 5.94
CA MET A 198 17.75 -6.26 4.90
C MET A 198 16.85 -7.49 4.78
N ILE A 199 15.54 -7.27 4.82
CA ILE A 199 14.51 -8.32 4.73
C ILE A 199 13.61 -8.05 3.53
N ARG A 200 13.41 -9.07 2.69
CA ARG A 200 12.51 -9.06 1.52
C ARG A 200 11.32 -9.98 1.75
N ALA A 201 10.13 -9.58 1.30
CA ALA A 201 8.99 -10.49 1.23
C ALA A 201 8.79 -10.99 -0.21
N THR A 202 8.54 -12.29 -0.36
CA THR A 202 8.09 -12.90 -1.62
C THR A 202 6.74 -13.58 -1.36
N ALA A 203 5.67 -13.14 -2.00
CA ALA A 203 4.38 -13.82 -1.95
C ALA A 203 4.24 -14.78 -3.14
N THR A 204 3.57 -15.91 -2.95
CA THR A 204 3.21 -16.83 -4.03
C THR A 204 1.73 -17.16 -3.98
N TYR A 205 1.05 -16.90 -5.09
CA TYR A 205 -0.38 -17.16 -5.29
C TYR A 205 -0.59 -17.76 -6.68
N ASN A 206 -1.35 -18.85 -6.79
CA ASN A 206 -1.57 -19.60 -8.03
C ASN A 206 -0.29 -19.86 -8.85
N LEU A 207 0.79 -20.27 -8.17
CA LEU A 207 2.14 -20.53 -8.73
C LEU A 207 2.88 -19.30 -9.29
N VAL A 208 2.32 -18.09 -9.19
CA VAL A 208 3.03 -16.85 -9.52
C VAL A 208 3.68 -16.29 -8.25
N SER A 209 4.99 -16.10 -8.29
CA SER A 209 5.77 -15.52 -7.18
C SER A 209 6.17 -14.08 -7.46
N THR A 210 5.94 -13.19 -6.48
CA THR A 210 6.10 -11.73 -6.61
C THR A 210 6.79 -11.17 -5.36
N ILE A 211 7.65 -10.16 -5.55
CA ILE A 211 8.49 -9.60 -4.47
C ILE A 211 7.99 -8.24 -3.98
N SER A 212 8.34 -7.87 -2.75
CA SER A 212 8.04 -6.55 -2.20
C SER A 212 8.65 -5.40 -3.02
N SER A 213 8.00 -4.24 -2.95
CA SER A 213 8.43 -2.99 -3.62
C SER A 213 9.80 -2.52 -3.17
N THR A 214 10.13 -2.75 -1.90
CA THR A 214 11.42 -2.48 -1.30
C THR A 214 11.86 -3.64 -0.41
N ASP A 215 13.14 -3.67 -0.07
CA ASP A 215 13.64 -4.39 1.10
C ASP A 215 13.46 -3.51 2.34
N VAL A 216 13.20 -4.12 3.49
CA VAL A 216 13.11 -3.42 4.78
C VAL A 216 14.44 -3.51 5.50
N LEU A 217 14.98 -2.36 5.89
CA LEU A 217 16.15 -2.24 6.76
C LEU A 217 15.72 -2.31 8.23
N VAL A 218 16.43 -3.13 9.02
CA VAL A 218 16.33 -3.13 10.49
C VAL A 218 17.73 -3.08 11.06
N THR A 219 18.00 -2.11 11.94
CA THR A 219 19.28 -1.96 12.64
C THR A 219 19.23 -2.71 13.96
N ILE A 220 20.18 -3.62 14.20
CA ILE A 220 20.28 -4.38 15.44
C ILE A 220 21.46 -3.86 16.27
N SER A 221 21.18 -3.41 17.49
CA SER A 221 22.17 -2.75 18.36
C SER A 221 22.47 -3.57 19.63
N SER A 222 23.69 -3.46 20.16
CA SER A 222 24.00 -3.97 21.50
C SER A 222 23.63 -2.95 22.57
N PHE A 223 22.34 -2.62 22.70
CA PHE A 223 21.89 -1.78 23.82
C PHE A 223 22.19 -2.50 25.14
N ASN A 224 23.02 -1.86 25.96
CA ASN A 224 23.29 -2.28 27.32
C ASN A 224 22.51 -1.33 28.24
N PRO A 225 21.37 -1.74 28.82
CA PRO A 225 20.62 -0.87 29.71
C PRO A 225 21.51 -0.46 30.89
N PRO A 226 21.41 0.78 31.41
CA PRO A 226 22.20 1.20 32.56
C PRO A 226 21.86 0.33 33.78
N THR A 227 22.72 -0.63 34.07
CA THR A 227 22.59 -1.50 35.23
C THR A 227 22.81 -0.66 36.49
N ASN A 228 21.72 -0.35 37.19
CA ASN A 228 21.77 0.40 38.45
C ASN A 228 22.24 -0.52 39.60
N SER A 229 23.48 -1.02 39.49
CA SER A 229 24.14 -1.90 40.45
C SER A 229 24.68 -1.11 41.65
N ASN A 230 23.81 -0.37 42.33
CA ASN A 230 24.13 0.30 43.58
C ASN A 230 24.09 -0.68 44.77
N THR A 231 24.99 -1.67 44.77
CA THR A 231 25.32 -2.47 45.96
C THR A 231 26.54 -1.89 46.67
N ASN A 232 26.42 -0.65 47.16
CA ASN A 232 27.40 -0.10 48.10
C ASN A 232 27.11 -0.64 49.51
N GLN A 233 27.70 -1.80 49.79
CA GLN A 233 28.10 -2.17 51.14
C GLN A 233 29.06 -1.10 51.66
N ASN A 234 28.64 -0.24 52.59
CA ASN A 234 29.60 0.33 53.53
C ASN A 234 28.98 0.60 54.91
N LEU A 235 29.79 0.37 55.93
CA LEU A 235 29.37 0.32 57.33
C LEU A 235 29.10 1.72 57.89
N ASN A 236 28.13 1.78 58.79
CA ASN A 236 27.77 2.99 59.53
C ASN A 236 28.49 3.00 60.90
N THR A 237 29.36 3.98 61.16
CA THR A 237 29.89 4.27 62.51
C THR A 237 30.02 5.77 62.76
N ASN A 238 29.41 6.20 63.88
CA ASN A 238 29.33 7.58 64.40
C ASN A 238 30.67 8.32 64.56
N THR A 239 30.63 9.67 64.56
CA THR A 239 30.87 10.50 65.78
C THR A 239 30.57 12.01 65.56
N ASN A 240 30.26 12.73 66.65
CA ASN A 240 29.88 14.15 66.69
C ASN A 240 31.06 15.07 67.06
N ALA A 241 31.13 16.31 66.55
CA ALA A 241 31.59 17.50 67.30
C ALA A 241 31.25 18.87 66.64
N ASN A 242 30.81 19.80 67.49
CA ASN A 242 30.37 21.20 67.32
C ASN A 242 31.36 22.19 66.63
N GLN A 243 30.87 23.16 65.81
CA GLN A 243 30.68 24.63 66.05
C GLN A 243 31.98 25.48 66.16
N ASN A 244 32.13 26.74 65.71
CA ASN A 244 31.39 27.76 64.91
C ASN A 244 32.47 28.74 64.34
N THR A 245 32.26 29.63 63.35
CA THR A 245 31.70 31.02 63.49
C THR A 245 31.50 31.75 62.15
N ASN A 246 30.38 32.48 62.00
CA ASN A 246 30.16 33.76 61.26
C ASN A 246 30.52 33.87 59.74
N THR A 247 29.72 34.49 58.85
CA THR A 247 28.54 35.38 59.00
C THR A 247 27.68 35.43 57.73
N SER A 248 26.36 35.63 57.90
CA SER A 248 25.40 36.23 56.94
C SER A 248 25.18 35.60 55.54
N GLN A 249 24.05 34.90 55.36
CA GLN A 249 22.93 35.29 54.47
C GLN A 249 21.74 34.30 54.56
N ASN A 250 20.56 34.83 54.87
CA ASN A 250 19.20 34.39 54.50
C ASN A 250 18.65 32.97 54.83
N LEU A 251 17.44 32.92 55.41
CA LEU A 251 16.55 31.76 55.62
C LEU A 251 15.19 32.17 55.00
N ASN A 252 14.39 31.37 54.29
CA ASN A 252 13.99 29.96 54.43
C ASN A 252 13.23 29.57 53.11
N THR A 253 13.31 28.39 52.49
CA THR A 253 12.64 27.13 52.88
C THR A 253 13.08 25.95 51.98
N ASN A 254 12.84 24.72 52.45
CA ASN A 254 13.43 23.46 51.94
C ASN A 254 12.98 22.96 50.56
N ARG A 255 13.94 22.49 49.74
CA ARG A 255 13.82 21.26 48.91
C ARG A 255 15.21 20.74 48.53
N PRO A 256 15.61 19.49 48.87
CA PRO A 256 16.85 18.91 48.37
C PRO A 256 16.71 18.53 46.90
N THR A 257 17.34 19.28 46.00
CA THR A 257 17.43 18.93 44.58
C THR A 257 18.65 18.06 44.33
N ASN A 258 18.41 16.78 44.04
CA ASN A 258 19.42 15.83 43.59
C ASN A 258 20.00 16.29 42.22
N THR A 259 21.22 16.83 42.21
CA THR A 259 21.87 17.36 41.02
C THR A 259 22.62 16.27 40.24
N ASN A 260 21.88 15.47 39.49
CA ASN A 260 22.42 14.65 38.39
C ASN A 260 21.47 14.71 37.18
N ARG A 261 21.15 15.94 36.75
CA ARG A 261 20.55 16.21 35.43
C ARG A 261 21.70 16.47 34.46
N PRO A 262 21.82 15.77 33.32
CA PRO A 262 22.74 16.14 32.26
C PRO A 262 22.50 17.61 31.88
N THR A 263 23.55 18.44 31.97
CA THR A 263 23.47 19.84 31.53
C THR A 263 23.24 19.86 30.02
N PRO A 264 22.25 20.62 29.51
CA PRO A 264 22.06 20.77 28.07
C PRO A 264 23.33 21.36 27.42
N PRO A 265 23.75 20.90 26.24
CA PRO A 265 24.82 21.56 25.50
C PRO A 265 24.34 22.95 25.05
N THR A 266 24.85 24.02 25.67
CA THR A 266 24.54 25.42 25.32
C THR A 266 25.41 25.96 24.17
N THR A 267 25.79 25.08 23.25
CA THR A 267 26.47 25.40 21.99
C THR A 267 25.89 24.50 20.90
N GLN A 268 25.73 25.04 19.68
CA GLN A 268 25.40 24.28 18.47
C GLN A 268 26.56 23.32 18.15
N ALA A 269 26.61 22.17 18.81
CA ALA A 269 27.63 21.14 18.62
C ALA A 269 27.50 20.49 17.23
N ALA A 270 26.29 20.50 16.67
CA ALA A 270 25.97 20.03 15.32
C ALA A 270 26.28 21.05 14.20
N ASP A 271 26.77 22.26 14.53
CA ASP A 271 27.36 23.19 13.55
C ASP A 271 28.76 22.65 13.18
N LEU A 272 28.80 21.83 12.13
CA LEU A 272 29.97 21.08 11.71
C LEU A 272 30.87 21.93 10.81
N ASN A 273 30.29 22.85 10.03
CA ASN A 273 31.00 23.75 9.12
C ASN A 273 31.42 25.09 9.77
N GLN A 274 30.90 25.41 10.95
CA GLN A 274 31.09 26.65 11.74
C GLN A 274 30.44 27.92 11.15
N ASP A 275 29.37 27.79 10.36
CA ASP A 275 28.65 28.92 9.75
C ASP A 275 27.59 29.58 10.65
N ARG A 276 27.40 29.06 11.87
CA ARG A 276 26.39 29.45 12.89
C ARG A 276 24.96 29.00 12.60
N ARG A 277 24.79 28.03 11.71
CA ARG A 277 23.54 27.29 11.49
C ARG A 277 23.78 25.80 11.73
N VAL A 278 22.69 25.06 11.74
CA VAL A 278 22.68 23.60 11.64
C VAL A 278 21.68 23.27 10.55
N ASN A 279 22.18 22.88 9.38
CA ASN A 279 21.37 22.70 8.17
C ASN A 279 21.86 21.53 7.30
N VAL A 280 21.38 21.46 6.06
CA VAL A 280 21.69 20.38 5.10
C VAL A 280 23.20 20.28 4.79
N ILE A 281 23.98 21.35 4.94
CA ILE A 281 25.43 21.32 4.77
C ILE A 281 26.09 20.54 5.92
N ASP A 282 25.70 20.79 7.16
CA ASP A 282 26.18 20.03 8.33
C ASP A 282 25.77 18.56 8.23
N PHE A 283 24.52 18.30 7.82
CA PHE A 283 24.05 16.96 7.52
C PHE A 283 24.90 16.27 6.45
N SER A 284 25.28 16.97 5.37
CA SER A 284 26.16 16.40 4.34
C SER A 284 27.56 16.05 4.86
N ILE A 285 28.09 16.83 5.82
CA ILE A 285 29.37 16.56 6.48
C ILE A 285 29.24 15.35 7.42
N MET A 286 28.17 15.25 8.19
CA MET A 286 27.91 14.10 9.06
C MET A 286 27.73 12.81 8.24
N MET A 287 26.97 12.87 7.14
CA MET A 287 26.78 11.73 6.23
C MET A 287 28.08 11.30 5.52
N TYR A 288 29.02 12.22 5.27
CA TYR A 288 30.35 11.87 4.77
C TYR A 288 31.17 11.04 5.79
N TYR A 289 30.95 11.26 7.09
CA TYR A 289 31.58 10.49 8.17
C TYR A 289 30.67 9.37 8.72
N TRP A 290 29.56 9.03 8.07
CA TRP A 290 28.60 8.05 8.59
C TRP A 290 29.25 6.69 8.88
N ASN A 291 28.96 6.12 10.06
CA ASN A 291 29.55 4.88 10.58
C ASN A 291 31.09 4.91 10.73
N ALA A 292 31.72 6.10 10.71
CA ALA A 292 33.14 6.22 10.98
C ALA A 292 33.43 5.98 12.48
N ILE A 293 34.47 5.20 12.76
CA ILE A 293 34.98 4.98 14.12
C ILE A 293 36.20 5.88 14.30
N ASN A 294 36.20 6.73 15.33
CA ASN A 294 37.18 7.80 15.56
C ASN A 294 37.37 8.68 14.30
N PRO A 295 36.33 9.39 13.82
CA PRO A 295 36.40 10.19 12.59
C PRO A 295 37.53 11.22 12.64
N ALA A 296 38.19 11.44 11.50
CA ALA A 296 39.22 12.47 11.36
C ALA A 296 38.67 13.87 11.71
N ASN A 297 37.40 14.15 11.36
CA ASN A 297 36.65 15.28 11.88
C ASN A 297 35.86 14.88 13.14
N ARG A 298 36.45 15.11 14.33
CA ARG A 298 35.79 14.89 15.64
C ARG A 298 34.56 15.75 15.93
N ARG A 299 34.12 16.61 15.00
CA ARG A 299 32.83 17.32 15.12
C ARG A 299 31.66 16.46 14.66
N ALA A 300 31.87 15.54 13.71
CA ALA A 300 30.81 14.66 13.22
C ALA A 300 30.35 13.65 14.29
N ASP A 301 31.26 13.29 15.20
CA ASP A 301 30.99 12.66 16.50
C ASP A 301 30.54 13.76 17.48
N ILE A 302 29.25 14.09 17.42
CA ILE A 302 28.62 15.20 18.14
C ILE A 302 28.46 14.83 19.62
N ASN A 303 28.15 13.57 19.91
CA ASN A 303 27.97 13.06 21.28
C ASN A 303 29.30 12.74 22.00
N ARG A 304 30.40 12.53 21.26
CA ARG A 304 31.76 12.16 21.69
C ARG A 304 31.92 10.74 22.24
N ASP A 305 31.17 9.78 21.70
CA ASP A 305 31.30 8.35 22.02
C ASP A 305 32.34 7.60 21.16
N GLY A 306 32.87 8.27 20.12
CA GLY A 306 33.87 7.72 19.21
C GLY A 306 33.30 7.15 17.91
N ARG A 307 32.01 7.32 17.63
CA ARG A 307 31.35 6.94 16.37
C ARG A 307 30.65 8.15 15.72
N VAL A 308 30.05 7.92 14.56
CA VAL A 308 29.13 8.85 13.90
C VAL A 308 27.91 8.04 13.48
N ASP A 309 26.83 8.14 14.24
CA ASP A 309 25.65 7.30 14.03
C ASP A 309 24.31 8.04 14.26
N MET A 310 23.23 7.28 14.47
CA MET A 310 21.88 7.80 14.68
C MET A 310 21.78 8.70 15.92
N VAL A 311 22.64 8.56 16.92
CA VAL A 311 22.66 9.43 18.09
C VAL A 311 23.14 10.82 17.69
N ASP A 312 24.22 10.93 16.92
CA ASP A 312 24.70 12.22 16.40
C ASP A 312 23.66 12.86 15.48
N PHE A 313 23.03 12.07 14.60
CA PHE A 313 21.93 12.54 13.76
C PHE A 313 20.75 13.07 14.59
N SER A 314 20.37 12.38 15.67
CA SER A 314 19.29 12.84 16.55
C SER A 314 19.61 14.18 17.22
N ILE A 315 20.87 14.41 17.59
CA ILE A 315 21.33 15.68 18.17
C ILE A 315 21.37 16.76 17.09
N MET A 316 21.76 16.44 15.86
CA MET A 316 21.74 17.36 14.72
C MET A 316 20.31 17.82 14.39
N LEU A 317 19.35 16.89 14.30
CA LEU A 317 17.94 17.24 14.11
C LEU A 317 17.38 18.09 15.26
N TYR A 318 17.77 17.81 16.50
CA TYR A 318 17.38 18.61 17.66
C TYR A 318 17.95 20.04 17.62
N GLN A 319 19.13 20.24 17.04
CA GLN A 319 19.80 21.55 16.94
C GLN A 319 19.51 22.29 15.62
N TRP A 320 18.70 21.72 14.73
CA TRP A 320 18.43 22.23 13.38
C TRP A 320 17.90 23.68 13.35
N THR A 321 18.43 24.50 12.45
CA THR A 321 18.06 25.92 12.32
C THR A 321 17.46 26.33 10.97
N GLY A 322 17.58 25.48 9.94
CA GLY A 322 17.16 25.79 8.57
C GLY A 322 18.28 26.32 7.67
#